data_AF-A0A819B6W4-F1
#
_entry.id   AF-A0A819B6W4-F1
#
_cell.length_a   1.000
_cell.length_b   1.000
_cell.length_c   1.000
_cell.angle_alpha   90.00
_cell.angle_beta   90.00
_cell.angle_gamma   90.00
#
_symmetry.space_group_name_H-M   'P 1'
#
loop_
_entity.id
_entity.type
_entity.pdbx_description
1 polymer ?
#
loop_
_entity_poly.entity_id
_entity_poly.type
_entity_poly.pdbx_seq_one_letter_code
_entity_poly.pdbx_strand_id
1 'polypeptide(L)'
;MSNIGVPGQYVFHTTGNISNVECETKGGFLSTPTRGSLYGGYELRLHGICFNETSYQVEIDGQLLTDCQLYAPLYITCIMPMVFGGTIQIRLFANNDNHPIAGTDFVTFVPEDNAELLLSNYAETTSKVMPNE
;
A
#
# COMPACT_ATOMS: atom_id res chain seq x y z
N MET A 1 1.07 11.42 -31.24
CA MET A 1 1.08 10.04 -30.68
C MET A 1 0.02 9.99 -29.61
N SER A 2 -0.99 9.13 -29.78
CA SER A 2 -2.19 9.09 -28.92
C SER A 2 -1.93 8.19 -27.71
N ASN A 3 -2.10 8.75 -26.52
CA ASN A 3 -2.22 8.01 -25.27
C ASN A 3 -3.62 7.38 -25.24
N ILE A 4 -3.75 6.13 -25.71
CA ILE A 4 -4.98 5.38 -25.56
C ILE A 4 -5.10 5.00 -24.07
N GLY A 5 -5.93 5.73 -23.34
CA GLY A 5 -6.30 5.38 -21.97
C GLY A 5 -7.16 4.12 -21.96
N VAL A 6 -6.73 3.10 -21.22
CA VAL A 6 -7.57 1.92 -20.93
C VAL A 6 -8.66 2.37 -19.95
N PRO A 7 -9.94 2.02 -20.16
CA PRO A 7 -11.01 2.34 -19.21
C PRO A 7 -10.64 1.88 -17.79
N GLY A 8 -10.63 2.81 -16.83
CA GLY A 8 -10.25 2.54 -15.44
C GLY A 8 -8.76 2.74 -15.10
N GLN A 9 -7.91 3.04 -16.08
CA GLN A 9 -6.49 3.30 -15.86
C GLN A 9 -6.15 4.76 -16.16
N TYR A 10 -5.89 5.53 -15.11
CA TYR A 10 -5.48 6.92 -15.22
C TYR A 10 -3.95 7.01 -15.23
N VAL A 11 -3.39 7.52 -16.33
CA VAL A 11 -1.97 7.82 -16.43
C VAL A 11 -1.81 9.33 -16.33
N PHE A 12 -1.29 9.78 -15.20
CA PHE A 12 -0.92 11.18 -15.00
C PHE A 12 0.53 11.35 -15.43
N HIS A 13 0.75 12.10 -16.50
CA HIS A 13 2.08 12.47 -16.97
C HIS A 13 2.29 13.96 -16.70
N THR A 14 3.34 14.28 -15.95
CA THR A 14 3.78 15.66 -15.72
C THR A 14 5.10 15.86 -16.46
N THR A 15 5.13 16.81 -17.38
CA THR A 15 6.30 17.18 -18.18
C THR A 15 7.26 18.13 -17.45
N GLY A 16 7.07 18.36 -16.14
CA GLY A 16 7.88 19.25 -15.32
C GLY A 16 8.46 18.56 -14.09
N ASN A 17 9.42 19.23 -13.44
CA ASN A 17 9.94 18.78 -12.15
C ASN A 17 8.87 19.06 -11.08
N ILE A 18 8.45 18.04 -10.34
CA ILE A 18 7.48 18.21 -9.25
C ILE A 18 8.22 18.83 -8.06
N SER A 19 7.99 20.10 -7.79
CA SER A 19 8.50 20.83 -6.63
C SER A 19 7.33 21.28 -5.74
N ASN A 20 7.58 21.51 -4.44
CA ASN A 20 6.55 21.82 -3.43
C ASN A 20 5.46 20.75 -3.27
N VAL A 21 5.86 19.49 -3.08
CA VAL A 21 4.91 18.48 -2.57
C VAL A 21 4.61 18.82 -1.11
N GLU A 22 3.52 19.54 -0.89
CA GLU A 22 3.03 19.88 0.44
C GLU A 22 2.03 18.82 0.92
N CYS A 23 2.03 18.58 2.23
CA CYS A 23 1.03 17.75 2.84
C CYS A 23 -0.20 18.60 3.16
N GLU A 24 -1.19 18.58 2.27
CA GLU A 24 -2.50 19.22 2.50
C GLU A 24 -3.52 18.15 2.91
N THR A 25 -3.74 17.99 4.22
CA THR A 25 -4.65 16.94 4.69
C THR A 25 -6.09 17.43 4.80
N LYS A 26 -6.90 17.01 3.85
CA LYS A 26 -8.36 16.90 4.01
C LYS A 26 -8.83 15.44 4.09
N GLY A 27 -7.90 14.49 3.93
CA GLY A 27 -8.16 13.05 3.90
C GLY A 27 -8.02 12.37 5.25
N GLY A 28 -8.60 11.16 5.36
CA GLY A 28 -8.37 10.26 6.48
C GLY A 28 -7.08 9.46 6.33
N PHE A 29 -6.67 8.78 7.39
CA PHE A 29 -5.57 7.81 7.34
C PHE A 29 -5.99 6.58 6.53
N LEU A 30 -5.15 6.19 5.58
CA LEU A 30 -5.44 5.16 4.59
C LEU A 30 -4.22 4.27 4.37
N SER A 31 -4.47 3.04 3.91
CA SER A 31 -3.44 2.10 3.48
C SER A 31 -3.53 1.82 1.99
N THR A 32 -2.39 1.65 1.34
CA THR A 32 -2.28 1.10 -0.02
C THR A 32 -1.37 -0.12 0.00
N PRO A 33 -1.86 -1.30 -0.40
CA PRO A 33 -3.24 -1.56 -0.79
C PRO A 33 -4.24 -1.43 0.39
N THR A 34 -5.55 -1.41 0.10
CA THR A 34 -6.62 -1.45 1.12
C THR A 34 -7.05 -2.88 1.48
N ARG A 35 -6.51 -3.86 0.75
CA ARG A 35 -6.76 -5.28 0.95
C ARG A 35 -5.57 -6.12 0.50
N GLY A 36 -5.40 -7.31 1.04
CA GLY A 36 -4.26 -8.16 0.71
C GLY A 36 -4.31 -9.55 1.32
N SER A 37 -3.30 -10.35 1.02
CA SER A 37 -3.18 -11.72 1.54
C SER A 37 -3.04 -11.72 3.06
N LEU A 38 -3.69 -12.66 3.74
CA LEU A 38 -3.49 -12.89 5.18
C LEU A 38 -2.10 -13.44 5.52
N TYR A 39 -1.35 -13.96 4.53
CA TYR A 39 0.02 -14.46 4.73
C TYR A 39 1.05 -13.34 4.92
N GLY A 40 0.68 -12.08 4.65
CA GLY A 40 1.59 -10.95 4.78
C GLY A 40 2.76 -10.98 3.78
N GLY A 41 3.85 -10.32 4.14
CA GLY A 41 5.11 -10.28 3.40
C GLY A 41 5.21 -9.23 2.28
N TYR A 42 4.14 -8.46 2.04
CA TYR A 42 4.12 -7.39 1.05
C TYR A 42 4.28 -6.01 1.69
N GLU A 43 4.78 -5.05 0.91
CA GLU A 43 4.85 -3.65 1.32
C GLU A 43 3.44 -3.06 1.46
N LEU A 44 3.22 -2.39 2.58
CA LEU A 44 2.03 -1.61 2.87
C LEU A 44 2.43 -0.14 3.03
N ARG A 45 1.75 0.74 2.30
CA ARG A 45 1.97 2.19 2.36
C ARG A 45 0.84 2.90 3.09
N LEU A 46 1.16 3.51 4.22
CA LEU A 46 0.23 4.27 5.06
C LEU A 46 0.36 5.76 4.77
N HIS A 47 -0.75 6.44 4.50
CA HIS A 47 -0.76 7.82 4.02
C HIS A 47 -2.09 8.52 4.35
N GLY A 48 -2.25 9.77 3.91
CA GLY A 48 -3.50 10.53 4.02
C GLY A 48 -3.56 11.49 5.21
N ILE A 49 -2.60 11.43 6.14
CA ILE A 49 -2.34 12.44 7.17
C ILE A 49 -0.93 13.02 7.01
N CYS A 50 -0.63 14.12 7.72
CA CYS A 50 0.71 14.73 7.70
C CYS A 50 1.53 14.16 8.85
N PHE A 51 2.63 13.52 8.49
CA PHE A 51 3.55 12.93 9.46
C PHE A 51 4.53 14.01 9.95
N ASN A 52 4.11 14.78 10.96
CA ASN A 52 4.87 15.91 11.52
C ASN A 52 5.74 15.55 12.74
N GLU A 53 5.77 14.27 13.11
CA GLU A 53 6.49 13.79 14.29
C GLU A 53 7.76 13.05 13.84
N THR A 54 8.72 12.93 14.74
CA THR A 54 10.00 12.27 14.44
C THR A 54 9.91 10.74 14.48
N SER A 55 8.93 10.21 15.22
CA SER A 55 8.72 8.77 15.35
C SER A 55 7.24 8.40 15.39
N TYR A 56 6.92 7.32 14.70
CA TYR A 56 5.60 6.72 14.66
C TYR A 56 5.72 5.22 14.91
N GLN A 57 4.71 4.67 15.56
CA GLN A 57 4.54 3.23 15.70
C GLN A 57 3.29 2.79 14.96
N VAL A 58 3.37 1.65 14.29
CA VAL A 58 2.27 1.06 13.55
C VAL A 58 1.91 -0.26 14.20
N GLU A 59 0.63 -0.42 14.49
CA GLU A 59 0.07 -1.68 14.97
C GLU A 59 -0.89 -2.23 13.92
N ILE A 60 -0.75 -3.52 13.59
CA ILE A 60 -1.65 -4.24 12.68
C ILE A 60 -2.20 -5.43 13.44
N ASP A 61 -3.53 -5.50 13.58
CA ASP A 61 -4.22 -6.62 14.25
C ASP A 61 -3.71 -6.90 15.68
N GLY A 62 -3.35 -5.83 16.42
CA GLY A 62 -2.77 -5.93 17.77
C GLY A 62 -1.27 -6.27 17.81
N GLN A 63 -0.61 -6.41 16.66
CA GLN A 63 0.83 -6.62 16.57
C GLN A 63 1.55 -5.31 16.24
N LEU A 64 2.46 -4.89 17.12
CA LEU A 64 3.35 -3.75 16.88
C LEU A 64 4.41 -4.12 15.83
N LEU A 65 4.54 -3.30 14.80
CA LEU A 65 5.54 -3.47 13.75
C LEU A 65 6.83 -2.74 14.09
N THR A 66 7.96 -3.40 13.88
CA THR A 66 9.30 -2.85 14.15
C THR A 66 9.98 -2.28 12.92
N ASP A 67 9.58 -2.73 11.73
CA ASP A 67 10.34 -2.51 10.49
C ASP A 67 9.66 -1.48 9.57
N CYS A 68 8.95 -0.52 10.15
CA CYS A 68 8.32 0.56 9.40
C CYS A 68 9.30 1.71 9.13
N GLN A 69 9.26 2.27 7.93
CA GLN A 69 10.07 3.40 7.50
C GLN A 69 9.21 4.63 7.25
N LEU A 70 9.57 5.74 7.89
CA LEU A 70 8.90 7.03 7.72
C LEU A 70 9.52 7.81 6.56
N TYR A 71 8.69 8.16 5.58
CA TYR A 71 9.01 9.08 4.49
C TYR A 71 8.24 10.39 4.72
N ALA A 72 8.65 11.10 5.76
CA ALA A 72 7.99 12.33 6.20
C ALA A 72 8.03 13.42 5.11
N PRO A 73 6.99 14.26 5.01
CA PRO A 73 5.73 14.23 5.77
C PRO A 73 4.62 13.38 5.09
N LEU A 74 4.96 12.55 4.10
CA LEU A 74 4.00 12.06 3.10
C LEU A 74 3.42 10.67 3.40
N TYR A 75 4.27 9.71 3.78
CA TYR A 75 3.83 8.33 4.01
C TYR A 75 4.77 7.55 4.91
N ILE A 76 4.28 6.41 5.40
CA ILE A 76 5.05 5.37 6.08
C ILE A 76 4.96 4.10 5.24
N THR A 77 6.06 3.35 5.11
CA THR A 77 6.03 2.00 4.56
C THR A 77 6.26 0.99 5.67
N CYS A 78 5.58 -0.14 5.61
CA CYS A 78 5.74 -1.26 6.53
C CYS A 78 5.65 -2.56 5.73
N ILE A 79 6.14 -3.66 6.29
CA ILE A 79 5.85 -5.00 5.78
C ILE A 79 4.63 -5.54 6.50
N MET A 80 3.62 -5.99 5.75
CA MET A 80 2.43 -6.60 6.31
C MET A 80 2.81 -7.90 7.04
N PRO A 81 2.44 -8.09 8.31
CA PRO A 81 2.63 -9.36 9.01
C PRO A 81 1.62 -10.42 8.54
N MET A 82 1.84 -11.66 8.93
CA MET A 82 0.81 -12.69 8.83
C MET A 82 -0.29 -12.43 9.86
N VAL A 83 -1.56 -12.56 9.47
CA VAL A 83 -2.72 -12.33 10.33
C VAL A 83 -3.77 -13.43 10.17
N PHE A 84 -4.77 -13.48 11.07
CA PHE A 84 -5.73 -14.59 11.13
C PHE A 84 -6.88 -14.52 10.12
N GLY A 85 -6.95 -13.46 9.30
CA GLY A 85 -7.97 -13.30 8.27
C GLY A 85 -9.12 -12.37 8.68
N GLY A 86 -9.95 -11.95 7.70
CA GLY A 86 -11.07 -11.03 7.93
C GLY A 86 -10.71 -9.55 7.76
N THR A 87 -11.49 -8.68 8.38
CA THR A 87 -11.21 -7.23 8.42
C THR A 87 -10.39 -6.94 9.66
N ILE A 88 -9.17 -6.46 9.47
CA ILE A 88 -8.25 -6.10 10.56
C ILE A 88 -8.14 -4.59 10.67
N GLN A 89 -7.70 -4.12 11.84
CA GLN A 89 -7.46 -2.71 12.08
C GLN A 89 -5.97 -2.38 12.03
N ILE A 90 -5.64 -1.30 11.35
CA ILE A 90 -4.32 -0.69 11.34
C ILE A 90 -4.41 0.58 12.17
N ARG A 91 -3.53 0.72 13.15
CA ARG A 91 -3.47 1.87 14.05
C ARG A 91 -2.10 2.52 14.00
N LEU A 92 -2.11 3.84 14.11
CA LEU A 92 -0.92 4.67 14.14
C LEU A 92 -0.83 5.37 15.50
N PHE A 93 0.36 5.36 16.08
CA PHE A 93 0.68 6.03 17.34
C PHE A 93 1.85 6.98 17.10
N ALA A 94 1.80 8.16 17.72
CA ALA A 94 2.89 9.14 17.68
C ALA A 94 3.68 9.11 19.00
N ASN A 95 5.01 9.26 18.93
CA ASN A 95 5.87 9.53 20.10
C ASN A 95 5.69 8.57 21.30
N ASN A 96 5.42 7.29 21.05
CA ASN A 96 5.12 6.27 22.08
C ASN A 96 3.90 6.58 22.96
N ASP A 97 2.91 7.32 22.44
CA ASP A 97 1.59 7.40 23.08
C ASP A 97 0.90 6.03 23.06
N ASN A 98 0.14 5.72 24.10
CA ASN A 98 -0.69 4.53 24.16
C ASN A 98 -2.04 4.71 23.44
N HIS A 99 -2.35 5.92 22.95
CA HIS A 99 -3.58 6.20 22.21
C HIS A 99 -3.31 6.31 20.71
N PRO A 100 -4.11 5.64 19.86
CA PRO A 100 -3.95 5.74 18.42
C PRO A 100 -4.37 7.13 17.96
N ILE A 101 -3.50 7.81 17.21
CA ILE A 101 -3.78 9.11 16.59
C ILE A 101 -4.59 8.98 15.30
N ALA A 102 -4.52 7.80 14.66
CA ALA A 102 -5.27 7.47 13.47
C ALA A 102 -5.43 5.96 13.31
N GLY A 103 -6.41 5.54 12.51
CA GLY A 103 -6.58 4.14 12.16
C GLY A 103 -7.42 3.96 10.89
N THR A 104 -7.22 2.81 10.25
CA THR A 104 -7.95 2.40 9.05
C THR A 104 -8.21 0.91 9.10
N ASP A 105 -9.27 0.46 8.43
CA ASP A 105 -9.53 -0.96 8.25
C ASP A 105 -8.79 -1.48 7.03
N PHE A 106 -8.42 -2.76 7.08
CA PHE A 106 -7.76 -3.48 6.00
C PHE A 106 -8.43 -4.84 5.81
N VAL A 107 -8.79 -5.17 4.58
CA VAL A 107 -9.48 -6.43 4.26
C VAL A 107 -8.48 -7.50 3.87
N THR A 108 -8.46 -8.61 4.58
CA THR A 108 -7.59 -9.73 4.25
C THR A 108 -8.33 -10.85 3.55
N PHE A 109 -7.62 -11.57 2.69
CA PHE A 109 -8.13 -12.75 1.98
C PHE A 109 -7.10 -13.89 2.01
N VAL A 110 -7.60 -15.12 1.94
CA VAL A 110 -6.77 -16.28 1.59
C VAL A 110 -6.55 -16.19 0.08
N PRO A 111 -5.32 -16.06 -0.43
CA PRO A 111 -5.10 -16.16 -1.86
C PRO A 111 -5.48 -17.57 -2.32
N GLU A 112 -6.28 -17.65 -3.38
CA GLU A 112 -6.57 -18.93 -4.02
C GLU A 112 -5.29 -19.48 -4.65
N ASP A 113 -4.91 -20.69 -4.28
CA ASP A 113 -3.80 -21.41 -4.91
C ASP A 113 -4.27 -21.98 -6.26
N ASN A 114 -4.35 -21.08 -7.25
CA ASN A 114 -4.76 -21.42 -8.61
C ASN A 114 -3.52 -21.46 -9.50
N ALA A 115 -2.78 -22.57 -9.46
CA ALA A 115 -1.59 -22.79 -10.30
C ALA A 115 -1.84 -22.51 -11.80
N GLU A 116 -3.08 -22.69 -12.29
CA GLU A 116 -3.48 -22.38 -13.65
C GLU A 116 -3.40 -20.88 -14.01
N LEU A 117 -3.70 -19.98 -13.07
CA LEU A 117 -3.61 -18.52 -13.28
C LEU A 117 -2.15 -18.01 -13.34
N LEU A 118 -1.23 -18.72 -12.67
CA LEU A 118 0.20 -18.41 -12.74
C LEU A 118 0.77 -18.82 -14.10
N LEU A 119 0.34 -19.97 -14.62
CA LEU A 119 0.74 -20.47 -15.93
C LEU A 119 0.17 -19.61 -17.07
N SER A 120 -1.09 -19.16 -16.96
CA SER A 120 -1.70 -18.29 -17.97
C SER A 120 -1.01 -16.92 -18.03
N ASN A 121 -0.73 -16.28 -16.88
CA ASN A 121 0.01 -15.03 -16.84
C ASN A 121 1.43 -15.17 -17.42
N TYR A 122 2.12 -16.28 -17.13
CA TYR A 122 3.44 -16.56 -17.69
C TYR A 122 3.40 -16.74 -19.22
N ALA A 123 2.42 -17.48 -19.75
CA ALA A 123 2.23 -17.67 -21.18
C ALA A 123 1.88 -16.35 -21.91
N GLU A 124 1.02 -15.51 -21.33
CA GLU A 124 0.68 -14.19 -21.90
C GLU A 124 1.86 -13.22 -21.88
N THR A 125 2.66 -13.24 -20.80
CA THR A 125 3.84 -12.39 -20.68
C THR A 125 4.92 -12.79 -21.68
N THR A 126 5.13 -14.08 -21.89
CA THR A 126 6.11 -14.59 -22.87
C THR A 126 5.66 -14.39 -24.32
N SER A 127 4.34 -14.48 -24.60
CA SER A 127 3.76 -14.14 -25.90
C SER A 127 3.95 -12.66 -26.27
N LYS A 128 3.91 -11.74 -25.30
CA LYS A 128 4.13 -10.31 -25.54
C LYS A 128 5.59 -9.93 -25.79
N VAL A 129 6.55 -10.77 -25.39
CA VAL A 129 7.99 -10.48 -25.46
C VAL A 129 8.63 -11.05 -26.73
N MET A 130 7.98 -12.02 -27.40
CA MET A 130 8.41 -12.52 -28.70
C MET A 130 7.68 -11.75 -29.81
N PRO A 131 8.33 -10.81 -30.53
CA PRO A 131 7.75 -10.29 -31.75
C PRO A 131 7.71 -11.44 -32.76
N ASN A 132 6.51 -11.71 -33.30
CA ASN A 132 6.34 -12.65 -34.41
C ASN A 132 7.30 -12.24 -35.55
N GLU A 133 8.09 -13.21 -36.01
CA GLU A 133 8.92 -13.14 -37.22
C GLU A 133 8.05 -13.03 -38.48
#